data_AF-A0AAU2V916-F1
#
_entry.id   AF-A0AAU2V916-F1
#
_cell.length_a   1.000
_cell.length_b   1.000
_cell.length_c   1.000
_cell.angle_alpha   90.00
_cell.angle_beta   90.00
_cell.angle_gamma   90.00
#
_symmetry.space_group_name_H-M   'P 1'
#
loop_
_entity.id
_entity.type
_entity.pdbx_description
1 polymer ?
#
loop_
_entity_poly.entity_id
_entity_poly.type
_entity_poly.pdbx_seq_one_letter_code
_entity_poly.pdbx_strand_id
1 'polypeptide(L)'
;MKVELPLAQATALLDQSSKGAGNSNAALNLIIDRLRTDAMQADRHRIESLLRTLELRLDPPPELATAVAQARQLLEMEPVDHTRPSSSYVRILRGLATRVETLRVSAATYASAPEGADVAPVHERLGRTAEAHGGNVCWFHHDRGLSDWPLWDRPGWQRIQRLVQGRWITLLTVDSAADLVPPMCVGEPQWGRRGLETWLYGWGIRLVCRAEAEAGAPR
;
A
#
# COMPACT_ATOMS: atom_id res chain seq x y z
N MET A 1 -12.78 -11.01 16.56
CA MET A 1 -11.62 -10.12 16.78
C MET A 1 -12.14 -8.88 17.50
N LYS A 2 -11.87 -8.74 18.81
CA LYS A 2 -12.28 -7.57 19.60
C LYS A 2 -11.27 -6.46 19.31
N VAL A 3 -11.75 -5.30 18.87
CA VAL A 3 -10.91 -4.10 18.72
C VAL A 3 -10.70 -3.54 20.11
N GLU A 4 -9.52 -3.72 20.69
CA GLU A 4 -9.11 -3.05 21.92
C GLU A 4 -8.61 -1.66 21.55
N LEU A 5 -9.45 -0.64 21.82
CA LEU A 5 -9.01 0.75 21.84
C LEU A 5 -8.02 0.93 23.00
N PRO A 6 -6.91 1.67 22.82
CA PRO A 6 -6.02 2.00 23.92
C PRO A 6 -6.81 2.74 25.00
N LEU A 7 -6.83 2.17 26.21
CA LEU A 7 -7.65 2.62 27.34
C LEU A 7 -7.59 4.15 27.53
N ALA A 8 -6.42 4.75 27.32
CA ALA A 8 -6.17 6.18 27.45
C ALA A 8 -6.98 7.07 26.48
N GLN A 9 -7.28 6.62 25.26
CA GLN A 9 -8.13 7.37 24.31
C GLN A 9 -9.61 7.27 24.69
N ALA A 10 -10.03 6.13 25.23
CA ALA A 10 -11.38 5.94 25.74
C ALA A 10 -11.65 6.80 26.99
N THR A 11 -10.69 6.93 27.91
CA THR A 11 -10.85 7.76 29.12
C THR A 11 -10.90 9.25 28.81
N ALA A 12 -10.07 9.75 27.88
CA ALA A 12 -10.05 11.16 27.50
C ALA A 12 -11.37 11.62 26.85
N LEU A 13 -12.06 10.74 26.13
CA LEU A 13 -13.37 11.01 25.51
C LEU A 13 -14.52 10.94 26.53
N LEU A 14 -14.42 10.07 27.53
CA LEU A 14 -15.41 9.97 28.62
C LEU A 14 -15.38 11.19 29.56
N ASP A 15 -14.20 11.76 29.81
CA ASP A 15 -14.06 12.95 30.67
C ASP A 15 -14.64 14.22 30.06
N GLN A 16 -14.74 14.31 28.73
CA GLN A 16 -15.45 15.41 28.07
C GLN A 16 -16.97 15.27 28.15
N SER A 17 -17.47 14.03 28.29
CA SER A 17 -18.89 13.73 28.38
C SER A 17 -19.45 13.81 29.81
N SER A 18 -18.60 13.78 30.83
CA SER A 18 -19.02 13.77 32.25
C SER A 18 -19.44 15.15 32.79
N LYS A 19 -19.13 16.25 32.09
CA LYS A 19 -19.56 17.62 32.47
C LYS A 19 -20.96 18.02 31.99
N GLY A 20 -21.72 17.12 31.36
CA GLY A 20 -23.08 17.38 30.88
C GLY A 20 -23.99 16.16 31.00
N ALA A 21 -24.50 15.89 32.20
CA ALA A 21 -25.49 14.86 32.46
C ALA A 21 -26.83 15.21 31.77
N GLY A 22 -26.95 14.78 30.51
CA GLY A 22 -28.15 14.96 29.68
C GLY A 22 -28.03 14.40 28.27
N ASN A 23 -26.84 14.00 27.80
CA ASN A 23 -26.64 13.66 26.38
C ASN A 23 -25.68 12.48 26.10
N SER A 24 -25.56 11.51 27.03
CA SER A 24 -24.68 10.34 26.85
C SER A 24 -24.96 9.55 25.57
N ASN A 25 -26.23 9.46 25.14
CA ASN A 25 -26.59 8.82 23.86
C ASN A 25 -26.14 9.65 22.64
N ALA A 26 -26.16 10.98 22.72
CA ALA A 26 -25.68 11.83 21.63
C ALA A 26 -24.14 11.76 21.51
N ALA A 27 -23.42 11.73 22.63
CA ALA A 27 -21.97 11.55 22.65
C ALA A 27 -21.55 10.19 22.08
N LEU A 28 -22.25 9.11 22.44
CA LEU A 28 -22.01 7.78 21.87
C LEU A 28 -22.29 7.73 20.37
N ASN A 29 -23.37 8.36 19.90
CA ASN A 29 -23.68 8.42 18.47
C ASN A 29 -22.59 9.19 17.68
N LEU A 30 -22.06 10.28 18.23
CA LEU A 30 -20.94 11.01 17.62
C LEU A 30 -19.67 10.15 17.50
N ILE A 31 -19.34 9.37 18.53
CA ILE A 31 -18.19 8.45 18.50
C ILE A 31 -18.41 7.37 17.43
N ILE A 32 -19.61 6.79 17.38
CA ILE A 32 -19.95 5.74 16.41
C ILE A 32 -19.86 6.29 14.97
N ASP A 33 -20.40 7.47 14.70
CA ASP A 33 -20.38 8.08 13.38
C ASP A 33 -18.95 8.44 12.96
N ARG A 34 -18.11 8.91 13.88
CA ARG A 34 -16.69 9.14 13.64
C ARG A 34 -15.96 7.85 13.30
N LEU A 35 -16.11 6.79 14.11
CA LEU A 35 -15.48 5.50 13.83
C LEU A 35 -15.90 4.91 12.48
N ARG A 36 -17.16 5.09 12.08
CA ARG A 36 -17.63 4.69 10.75
C ARG A 36 -17.00 5.51 9.64
N THR A 37 -16.86 6.81 9.84
CA THR A 37 -16.22 7.72 8.88
C THR A 37 -14.76 7.36 8.68
N ASP A 38 -14.02 7.15 9.77
CA ASP A 38 -12.61 6.74 9.75
C ASP A 38 -12.46 5.38 9.06
N ALA A 39 -13.31 4.41 9.40
CA ALA A 39 -13.33 3.10 8.77
C ALA A 39 -13.64 3.17 7.26
N MET A 40 -14.60 4.00 6.86
CA MET A 40 -14.94 4.21 5.46
C MET A 40 -13.77 4.82 4.69
N GLN A 41 -13.13 5.86 5.23
CA GLN A 41 -11.98 6.49 4.60
C GLN A 41 -10.81 5.51 4.46
N ALA A 42 -10.54 4.72 5.50
CA ALA A 42 -9.51 3.68 5.46
C ALA A 42 -9.81 2.62 4.39
N ASP A 43 -11.05 2.12 4.30
CA ASP A 43 -11.45 1.12 3.32
C ASP A 43 -11.41 1.71 1.88
N ARG A 44 -11.80 2.99 1.67
CA ARG A 44 -11.67 3.69 0.37
C ARG A 44 -10.21 3.80 -0.04
N HIS A 45 -9.34 4.33 0.81
CA HIS A 45 -7.91 4.45 0.53
C HIS A 45 -7.24 3.10 0.27
N ARG A 46 -7.65 2.06 1.00
CA ARG A 46 -7.18 0.70 0.75
C ARG A 46 -7.56 0.24 -0.65
N ILE A 47 -8.82 0.40 -1.06
CA ILE A 47 -9.27 0.02 -2.41
C ILE A 47 -8.53 0.84 -3.47
N GLU A 48 -8.42 2.16 -3.33
CA GLU A 48 -7.68 3.02 -4.25
C GLU A 48 -6.23 2.56 -4.41
N SER A 49 -5.57 2.23 -3.29
CA SER A 49 -4.22 1.70 -3.33
C SER A 49 -4.17 0.37 -4.08
N LEU A 50 -5.05 -0.59 -3.79
CA LEU A 50 -5.07 -1.89 -4.48
C LEU A 50 -5.31 -1.73 -5.99
N LEU A 51 -6.24 -0.86 -6.38
CA LEU A 51 -6.56 -0.58 -7.79
C LEU A 51 -5.36 -0.05 -8.57
N ARG A 52 -4.57 0.87 -8.00
CA ARG A 52 -3.34 1.37 -8.64
C ARG A 52 -2.35 0.27 -9.01
N THR A 53 -2.38 -0.89 -8.34
CA THR A 53 -1.57 -2.05 -8.70
C THR A 53 -2.29 -2.94 -9.70
N LEU A 54 -3.53 -3.32 -9.40
CA LEU A 54 -4.28 -4.32 -10.17
C LEU A 54 -4.55 -3.88 -11.61
N GLU A 55 -4.72 -2.58 -11.83
CA GLU A 55 -4.98 -1.98 -13.15
C GLU A 55 -3.77 -2.01 -14.08
N LEU A 56 -2.56 -2.21 -13.54
CA LEU A 56 -1.34 -2.32 -14.36
C LEU A 56 -1.16 -3.71 -14.96
N ARG A 57 -1.97 -4.69 -14.56
CA ARG A 57 -1.91 -6.03 -15.11
C ARG A 57 -2.40 -6.01 -16.56
N LEU A 58 -1.51 -6.35 -17.50
CA LEU A 58 -1.78 -6.33 -18.94
C LEU A 58 -2.88 -7.30 -19.37
N ASP A 59 -2.87 -8.52 -18.83
CA ASP A 59 -3.87 -9.56 -19.12
C ASP A 59 -4.59 -9.97 -17.82
N PRO A 60 -5.58 -9.19 -17.37
CA PRO A 60 -6.29 -9.47 -16.13
C PRO A 60 -7.25 -10.65 -16.33
N PRO A 61 -7.29 -11.64 -15.41
CA PRO A 61 -8.33 -12.66 -15.44
C PRO A 61 -9.71 -12.02 -15.26
N PRO A 62 -10.80 -12.64 -15.77
CA PRO A 62 -12.14 -12.05 -15.73
C PRO A 62 -12.61 -11.65 -14.33
N GLU A 63 -12.24 -12.42 -13.31
CA GLU A 63 -12.55 -12.14 -11.91
C GLU A 63 -11.91 -10.83 -11.43
N LEU A 64 -10.66 -10.58 -11.83
CA LEU A 64 -9.93 -9.37 -11.50
C LEU A 64 -10.51 -8.16 -12.23
N ALA A 65 -10.77 -8.29 -13.54
CA ALA A 65 -11.39 -7.24 -14.33
C ALA A 65 -12.77 -6.82 -13.76
N THR A 66 -13.59 -7.81 -13.37
CA THR A 66 -14.91 -7.56 -12.76
C THR A 66 -14.79 -6.85 -11.41
N ALA A 67 -13.88 -7.30 -10.54
CA ALA A 67 -13.72 -6.69 -9.23
C ALA A 67 -13.14 -5.27 -9.33
N VAL A 68 -12.21 -5.01 -10.25
CA VAL A 68 -11.69 -3.67 -10.55
C VAL A 68 -12.82 -2.75 -11.01
N ALA A 69 -13.66 -3.20 -11.94
CA ALA A 69 -14.80 -2.42 -12.43
C ALA A 69 -15.80 -2.09 -11.30
N GLN A 70 -16.15 -3.08 -10.48
CA GLN A 70 -17.04 -2.87 -9.33
C GLN A 70 -16.43 -1.94 -8.28
N ALA A 71 -15.12 -2.00 -8.09
CA ALA A 71 -14.43 -1.14 -7.17
C ALA A 71 -14.37 0.31 -7.62
N ARG A 72 -14.13 0.56 -8.91
CA ARG A 72 -14.24 1.91 -9.49
C ARG A 72 -15.63 2.47 -9.32
N GLN A 73 -16.67 1.70 -9.69
CA GLN A 73 -18.06 2.11 -9.53
C GLN A 73 -18.40 2.46 -8.07
N LEU A 74 -17.96 1.64 -7.10
CA LEU A 74 -18.23 1.92 -5.70
C LEU A 74 -17.45 3.14 -5.17
N LEU A 75 -16.22 3.35 -5.64
CA LEU A 75 -15.45 4.55 -5.28
C LEU A 75 -16.08 5.82 -5.85
N GLU A 76 -16.66 5.76 -7.05
CA GLU A 76 -17.41 6.88 -7.65
C GLU A 76 -18.72 7.19 -6.90
N MET A 77 -19.30 6.21 -6.20
CA MET A 77 -20.45 6.43 -5.33
C MET A 77 -19.99 7.04 -4.00
N GLU A 78 -20.19 8.33 -3.85
CA GLU A 78 -20.02 9.01 -2.56
C GLU A 78 -21.20 8.68 -1.61
N PRO A 79 -20.94 8.58 -0.29
CA PRO A 79 -22.02 8.43 0.68
C PRO A 79 -22.92 9.68 0.67
N VAL A 80 -24.22 9.49 0.92
CA VAL A 80 -25.19 10.59 1.00
C VAL A 80 -24.79 11.65 2.05
N ASP A 81 -24.15 11.20 3.15
CA ASP A 81 -23.52 12.06 4.15
C ASP A 81 -22.12 11.51 4.48
N HIS A 82 -21.08 12.28 4.18
CA HIS A 82 -19.68 11.90 4.43
C HIS A 82 -19.30 11.90 5.91
N THR A 83 -20.03 12.65 6.74
CA THR A 83 -19.79 12.73 8.18
C THR A 83 -20.57 11.69 8.96
N ARG A 84 -21.57 11.09 8.32
CA ARG A 84 -22.44 10.04 8.89
C ARG A 84 -22.77 8.97 7.84
N PRO A 85 -21.75 8.23 7.36
CA PRO A 85 -21.99 7.22 6.34
C PRO A 85 -22.90 6.12 6.89
N SER A 86 -23.83 5.66 6.04
CA SER A 86 -24.74 4.58 6.44
C SER A 86 -23.97 3.29 6.73
N SER A 87 -24.44 2.52 7.71
CA SER A 87 -23.86 1.22 8.06
C SER A 87 -23.85 0.25 6.87
N SER A 88 -24.87 0.33 6.00
CA SER A 88 -24.96 -0.47 4.78
C SER A 88 -23.82 -0.13 3.82
N TYR A 89 -23.56 1.16 3.57
CA TYR A 89 -22.48 1.61 2.69
C TYR A 89 -21.11 1.14 3.20
N VAL A 90 -20.81 1.38 4.47
CA VAL A 90 -19.54 0.95 5.10
C VAL A 90 -19.35 -0.56 4.99
N ARG A 91 -20.41 -1.34 5.19
CA ARG A 91 -20.36 -2.81 5.07
C ARG A 91 -20.10 -3.27 3.64
N ILE A 92 -20.74 -2.65 2.64
CA ILE A 92 -20.52 -2.95 1.22
C ILE A 92 -19.07 -2.63 0.84
N LEU A 93 -18.60 -1.45 1.23
CA LEU A 93 -17.23 -1.00 0.99
C LEU A 93 -16.20 -1.96 1.60
N ARG A 94 -16.40 -2.35 2.85
CA ARG A 94 -15.53 -3.33 3.53
C ARG A 94 -15.52 -4.68 2.83
N GLY A 95 -16.70 -5.19 2.46
CA GLY A 95 -16.82 -6.47 1.75
C GLY A 95 -16.09 -6.44 0.40
N LEU A 96 -16.19 -5.33 -0.32
CA LEU A 96 -15.43 -5.12 -1.54
C LEU A 96 -13.93 -5.03 -1.26
N ALA A 97 -13.49 -4.27 -0.26
CA ALA A 97 -12.08 -4.15 0.10
C ALA A 97 -11.46 -5.53 0.34
N THR A 98 -12.11 -6.38 1.13
CA THR A 98 -11.67 -7.78 1.37
C THR A 98 -11.63 -8.58 0.07
N ARG A 99 -12.62 -8.43 -0.82
CA ARG A 99 -12.62 -9.16 -2.11
C ARG A 99 -11.51 -8.69 -3.05
N VAL A 100 -11.25 -7.39 -3.14
CA VAL A 100 -10.17 -6.86 -3.98
C VAL A 100 -8.82 -7.25 -3.39
N GLU A 101 -8.72 -7.35 -2.07
CA GLU A 101 -7.51 -7.78 -1.37
C GLU A 101 -7.13 -9.24 -1.69
N THR A 102 -8.08 -10.15 -1.93
CA THR A 102 -7.72 -11.53 -2.34
C THR A 102 -7.16 -11.61 -3.76
N LEU A 103 -7.38 -10.58 -4.58
CA LEU A 103 -6.84 -10.48 -5.93
C LEU A 103 -5.41 -9.94 -5.84
N ARG A 104 -4.44 -10.82 -6.07
CA ARG A 104 -3.02 -10.47 -6.01
C ARG A 104 -2.37 -10.51 -7.39
N VAL A 105 -1.40 -9.63 -7.58
CA VAL A 105 -0.48 -9.68 -8.71
C VAL A 105 0.85 -10.27 -8.30
N SER A 106 1.56 -10.84 -9.25
CA SER A 106 2.94 -11.28 -9.07
C SER A 106 3.83 -10.10 -8.67
N ALA A 107 4.58 -10.24 -7.58
CA ALA A 107 5.41 -9.19 -7.02
C ALA A 107 6.85 -9.65 -6.76
N ALA A 108 7.80 -8.72 -6.84
CA ALA A 108 9.18 -8.93 -6.42
C ALA A 108 9.57 -7.95 -5.31
N THR A 109 10.55 -8.37 -4.51
CA THR A 109 11.22 -7.51 -3.53
C THR A 109 12.66 -7.27 -3.96
N TYR A 110 13.14 -6.04 -3.77
CA TYR A 110 14.53 -5.68 -3.99
C TYR A 110 15.11 -4.95 -2.76
N ALA A 111 16.32 -5.33 -2.35
CA ALA A 111 17.03 -4.69 -1.25
C ALA A 111 18.52 -4.49 -1.56
N SER A 112 19.05 -3.34 -1.18
CA SER A 112 20.50 -3.08 -1.15
C SER A 112 20.96 -3.11 0.30
N ALA A 113 21.87 -4.01 0.65
CA ALA A 113 22.32 -4.21 2.02
C ALA A 113 23.85 -4.10 2.15
N PRO A 114 24.38 -3.79 3.34
CA PRO A 114 25.81 -3.90 3.61
C PRO A 114 26.34 -5.32 3.38
N GLU A 115 27.65 -5.43 3.16
CA GLU A 115 28.32 -6.73 3.12
C GLU A 115 28.11 -7.50 4.44
N GLY A 116 27.85 -8.81 4.36
CA GLY A 116 27.59 -9.65 5.53
C GLY A 116 26.22 -9.49 6.21
N ALA A 117 25.38 -8.53 5.77
CA ALA A 117 24.06 -8.34 6.37
C ALA A 117 23.09 -9.50 6.05
N ASP A 118 22.27 -9.86 7.06
CA ASP A 118 21.11 -10.72 6.86
C ASP A 118 19.96 -9.93 6.23
N VAL A 119 19.51 -10.40 5.07
CA VAL A 119 18.50 -9.77 4.24
C VAL A 119 17.14 -10.43 4.38
N ALA A 120 17.04 -11.59 5.04
CA ALA A 120 15.77 -12.28 5.22
C ALA A 120 14.73 -11.42 5.96
N PRO A 121 15.06 -10.72 7.07
CA PRO A 121 14.12 -9.84 7.76
C PRO A 121 13.69 -8.64 6.91
N VAL A 122 14.57 -8.17 6.01
CA VAL A 122 14.25 -7.08 5.09
C VAL A 122 13.20 -7.56 4.08
N HIS A 123 13.44 -8.71 3.45
CA HIS A 123 12.51 -9.31 2.51
C HIS A 123 11.16 -9.66 3.13
N GLU A 124 11.11 -10.10 4.38
CA GLU A 124 9.85 -10.33 5.10
C GLU A 124 9.04 -9.04 5.28
N ARG A 125 9.69 -7.93 5.66
CA ARG A 125 9.03 -6.62 5.76
C ARG A 125 8.53 -6.14 4.41
N LEU A 126 9.36 -6.24 3.37
CA LEU A 126 8.98 -5.86 2.00
C LEU A 126 7.86 -6.76 1.44
N GLY A 127 7.79 -8.02 1.87
CA GLY A 127 6.71 -8.95 1.57
C GLY A 127 5.37 -8.46 2.14
N ARG A 128 5.35 -8.10 3.42
CA ARG A 128 4.14 -7.50 4.05
C ARG A 128 3.72 -6.20 3.38
N THR A 129 4.67 -5.36 2.99
CA THR A 129 4.39 -4.16 2.19
C THR A 129 3.78 -4.55 0.83
N ALA A 130 4.33 -5.54 0.14
CA ALA A 130 3.79 -5.98 -1.15
C ALA A 130 2.34 -6.46 -1.01
N GLU A 131 2.05 -7.27 0.00
CA GLU A 131 0.70 -7.77 0.29
C GLU A 131 -0.30 -6.63 0.55
N ALA A 132 0.08 -5.64 1.36
CA ALA A 132 -0.75 -4.46 1.63
C ALA A 132 -1.07 -3.65 0.36
N HIS A 133 -0.25 -3.78 -0.67
CA HIS A 133 -0.38 -3.08 -1.96
C HIS A 133 -0.82 -4.00 -3.12
N GLY A 134 -1.38 -5.18 -2.82
CA GLY A 134 -1.99 -6.05 -3.83
C GLY A 134 -1.03 -7.04 -4.49
N GLY A 135 0.18 -7.19 -3.96
CA GLY A 135 1.17 -8.15 -4.43
C GLY A 135 1.14 -9.49 -3.72
N ASN A 136 1.61 -10.51 -4.41
CA ASN A 136 2.04 -11.79 -3.86
C ASN A 136 3.51 -11.98 -4.27
N VAL A 137 4.43 -11.98 -3.29
CA VAL A 137 5.87 -11.99 -3.60
C VAL A 137 6.29 -13.39 -4.03
N CYS A 138 6.80 -13.50 -5.26
CA CYS A 138 7.36 -14.75 -5.78
C CYS A 138 8.87 -14.67 -6.01
N TRP A 139 9.46 -13.46 -5.96
CA TRP A 139 10.89 -13.25 -6.20
C TRP A 139 11.52 -12.33 -5.15
N PHE A 140 12.70 -12.74 -4.69
CA PHE A 140 13.49 -12.03 -3.69
C PHE A 140 14.88 -11.81 -4.27
N HIS A 141 15.23 -10.55 -4.52
CA HIS A 141 16.52 -10.17 -5.05
C HIS A 141 17.17 -9.10 -4.19
N HIS A 142 18.48 -9.18 -4.02
CA HIS A 142 19.22 -8.21 -3.25
C HIS A 142 20.66 -8.11 -3.75
N ASP A 143 21.30 -7.03 -3.38
CA ASP A 143 22.73 -6.79 -3.57
C ASP A 143 23.38 -6.50 -2.23
N ARG A 144 24.58 -7.06 -1.99
CA ARG A 144 25.35 -6.88 -0.75
C ARG A 144 26.63 -6.12 -1.03
N GLY A 145 26.88 -5.03 -0.30
CA GLY A 145 28.10 -4.23 -0.44
C GLY A 145 28.21 -3.47 -1.77
N LEU A 146 27.11 -3.34 -2.53
CA LEU A 146 27.08 -2.69 -3.84
C LEU A 146 26.26 -1.39 -3.84
N SER A 147 26.04 -0.78 -2.68
CA SER A 147 25.27 0.48 -2.57
C SER A 147 25.86 1.61 -3.41
N ASP A 148 27.17 1.58 -3.64
CA ASP A 148 27.90 2.64 -4.35
C ASP A 148 28.02 2.35 -5.86
N TRP A 149 27.63 1.15 -6.29
CA TRP A 149 27.65 0.77 -7.70
C TRP A 149 26.46 1.39 -8.45
N PRO A 150 26.61 1.70 -9.75
CA PRO A 150 25.47 2.06 -10.59
C PRO A 150 24.39 0.99 -10.54
N LEU A 151 23.13 1.38 -10.38
CA LEU A 151 22.01 0.44 -10.19
C LEU A 151 21.97 -0.64 -11.30
N TRP A 152 22.18 -0.25 -12.55
CA TRP A 152 22.15 -1.13 -13.73
C TRP A 152 23.24 -2.21 -13.76
N ASP A 153 24.33 -1.99 -13.02
CA ASP A 153 25.45 -2.92 -12.94
C ASP A 153 25.31 -3.89 -11.76
N ARG A 154 24.33 -3.68 -10.88
CA ARG A 154 24.13 -4.53 -9.71
C ARG A 154 23.49 -5.87 -10.11
N PRO A 155 24.07 -7.03 -9.77
CA PRO A 155 23.55 -8.33 -10.19
C PRO A 155 22.12 -8.64 -9.73
N GLY A 156 21.75 -8.24 -8.51
CA GLY A 156 20.40 -8.38 -7.98
C GLY A 156 19.40 -7.53 -8.75
N TRP A 157 19.74 -6.28 -9.05
CA TRP A 157 18.93 -5.42 -9.91
C TRP A 157 18.77 -5.96 -11.33
N GLN A 158 19.83 -6.49 -11.94
CA GLN A 158 19.74 -7.11 -13.27
C GLN A 158 18.74 -8.27 -13.31
N ARG A 159 18.56 -9.00 -12.20
CA ARG A 159 17.49 -10.02 -12.10
C ARG A 159 16.11 -9.36 -12.11
N ILE A 160 15.92 -8.27 -11.35
CA ILE A 160 14.68 -7.47 -11.38
C ILE A 160 14.38 -6.98 -12.80
N GLN A 161 15.38 -6.45 -13.52
CA GLN A 161 15.19 -6.00 -14.90
C GLN A 161 14.66 -7.11 -15.81
N ARG A 162 15.18 -8.34 -15.68
CA ARG A 162 14.66 -9.49 -16.44
C ARG A 162 13.21 -9.81 -16.07
N LEU A 163 12.82 -9.70 -14.79
CA LEU A 163 11.42 -9.87 -14.38
C LEU A 163 10.51 -8.79 -14.99
N VAL A 164 10.97 -7.54 -15.01
CA VAL A 164 10.24 -6.39 -15.58
C VAL A 164 10.07 -6.56 -17.10
N GLN A 165 11.17 -6.80 -17.81
CA GLN A 165 11.17 -6.97 -19.27
C GLN A 165 10.40 -8.22 -19.70
N GLY A 166 10.50 -9.29 -18.90
CA GLY A 166 9.73 -10.52 -19.08
C GLY A 166 8.26 -10.42 -18.68
N ARG A 167 7.84 -9.29 -18.07
CA ARG A 167 6.48 -9.06 -17.54
C ARG A 167 6.02 -10.13 -16.53
N TRP A 168 6.95 -10.65 -15.74
CA TRP A 168 6.67 -11.67 -14.72
C TRP A 168 6.14 -11.07 -13.41
N ILE A 169 6.31 -9.77 -13.23
CA ILE A 169 5.81 -9.02 -12.09
C ILE A 169 4.93 -7.86 -12.54
N THR A 170 4.14 -7.32 -11.61
CA THR A 170 3.35 -6.09 -11.76
C THR A 170 3.61 -5.14 -10.57
N LEU A 171 4.24 -5.65 -9.50
CA LEU A 171 4.60 -4.87 -8.31
C LEU A 171 6.06 -5.12 -7.93
N LEU A 172 6.78 -4.05 -7.63
CA LEU A 172 8.12 -4.07 -7.05
C LEU A 172 8.09 -3.34 -5.70
N THR A 173 8.54 -4.01 -4.64
CA THR A 173 8.72 -3.39 -3.32
C THR A 173 10.18 -3.24 -2.95
N VAL A 174 10.52 -2.08 -2.41
CA VAL A 174 11.86 -1.71 -1.93
C VAL A 174 11.76 -1.01 -0.58
N ASP A 175 12.87 -0.90 0.16
CA ASP A 175 12.85 -0.24 1.47
C ASP A 175 12.69 1.27 1.28
N SER A 176 13.49 1.83 0.39
CA SER A 176 13.54 3.26 0.08
C SER A 176 13.86 3.50 -1.39
N ALA A 177 13.41 4.63 -1.94
CA ALA A 177 13.86 5.09 -3.25
C ALA A 177 15.38 5.33 -3.32
N ALA A 178 16.03 5.59 -2.17
CA ALA A 178 17.48 5.70 -2.08
C ALA A 178 18.22 4.39 -2.41
N ASP A 179 17.57 3.23 -2.23
CA ASP A 179 18.15 1.94 -2.58
C ASP A 179 18.33 1.78 -4.10
N LEU A 180 17.54 2.54 -4.86
CA LEU A 180 17.48 2.52 -6.31
C LEU A 180 18.30 3.65 -6.95
N VAL A 181 18.49 4.77 -6.24
CA VAL A 181 19.21 5.93 -6.78
C VAL A 181 20.34 6.30 -5.82
N PRO A 182 21.59 5.88 -6.11
CA PRO A 182 22.71 6.26 -5.27
C PRO A 182 22.96 7.77 -5.36
N PRO A 183 23.45 8.40 -4.28
CA PRO A 183 23.61 9.86 -4.18
C PRO A 183 24.60 10.46 -5.19
N MET A 184 25.46 9.64 -5.83
CA MET A 184 26.48 10.10 -6.78
C MET A 184 26.05 10.07 -8.26
N CYS A 185 24.84 9.63 -8.61
CA CYS A 185 24.34 9.68 -10.00
C CYS A 185 23.95 11.10 -10.47
N VAL A 186 24.68 12.11 -10.01
CA VAL A 186 24.57 13.52 -10.44
C VAL A 186 25.29 13.65 -11.79
N GLY A 187 24.58 13.35 -12.88
CA GLY A 187 25.16 13.46 -14.23
C GLY A 187 24.19 13.14 -15.37
N GLU A 188 23.21 12.27 -15.13
CA GLU A 188 22.14 11.99 -16.11
C GLU A 188 20.75 12.33 -15.53
N PRO A 189 20.19 13.52 -15.83
CA PRO A 189 18.93 14.00 -15.25
C PRO A 189 17.70 13.12 -15.59
N GLN A 190 17.84 12.23 -16.58
CA GLN A 190 16.79 11.33 -17.06
C GLN A 190 16.59 10.07 -16.18
N TRP A 191 17.50 9.76 -15.25
CA TRP A 191 17.46 8.51 -14.46
C TRP A 191 17.46 8.71 -12.93
N GLY A 192 17.00 9.88 -12.47
CA GLY A 192 16.61 10.05 -11.06
C GLY A 192 15.37 9.19 -10.71
N ARG A 193 14.95 9.24 -9.45
CA ARG A 193 13.79 8.47 -8.93
C ARG A 193 12.58 8.49 -9.88
N ARG A 194 12.21 9.69 -10.36
CA ARG A 194 11.08 9.90 -11.26
C ARG A 194 11.26 9.20 -12.62
N GLY A 195 12.48 9.17 -13.15
CA GLY A 195 12.81 8.46 -14.39
C GLY A 195 12.64 6.95 -14.23
N LEU A 196 13.11 6.40 -13.11
CA LEU A 196 12.95 4.98 -12.79
C LEU A 196 11.48 4.60 -12.58
N GLU A 197 10.71 5.39 -11.83
CA GLU A 197 9.27 5.19 -11.65
C GLU A 197 8.53 5.24 -12.99
N THR A 198 8.88 6.19 -13.86
CA THR A 198 8.29 6.31 -15.20
C THR A 198 8.63 5.10 -16.08
N TRP A 199 9.88 4.63 -16.04
CA TRP A 199 10.30 3.44 -16.76
C TRP A 199 9.54 2.20 -16.27
N LEU A 200 9.51 1.95 -14.96
CA LEU A 200 8.76 0.85 -14.37
C LEU A 200 7.28 0.91 -14.75
N TYR A 201 6.66 2.09 -14.65
CA TYR A 201 5.27 2.30 -15.02
C TYR A 201 5.00 2.00 -16.51
N GLY A 202 5.93 2.39 -17.40
CA GLY A 202 5.86 2.05 -18.83
C GLY A 202 5.89 0.54 -19.11
N TRP A 203 6.42 -0.26 -18.19
CA TRP A 203 6.38 -1.72 -18.23
C TRP A 203 5.18 -2.34 -17.49
N GLY A 204 4.27 -1.53 -16.95
CA GLY A 204 3.15 -1.99 -16.13
C GLY A 204 3.57 -2.41 -14.72
N ILE A 205 4.65 -1.84 -14.20
CA ILE A 205 5.16 -2.14 -12.86
C ILE A 205 4.90 -0.96 -11.93
N ARG A 206 4.22 -1.22 -10.81
CA ARG A 206 4.15 -0.26 -9.71
C ARG A 206 5.38 -0.43 -8.81
N LEU A 207 6.05 0.68 -8.52
CA LEU A 207 7.04 0.76 -7.44
C LEU A 207 6.35 1.14 -6.13
N VAL A 208 6.67 0.45 -5.04
CA VAL A 208 6.26 0.82 -3.68
C VAL A 208 7.48 0.83 -2.76
N CYS A 209 7.78 2.00 -2.20
CA CYS A 209 8.80 2.17 -1.18
C CYS A 209 8.17 2.00 0.20
N ARG A 210 8.68 1.07 1.02
CA ARG A 210 8.15 0.81 2.37
C ARG A 210 8.20 2.06 3.25
N ALA A 211 9.34 2.74 3.31
CA ALA A 211 9.52 3.91 4.19
C ALA A 211 8.49 5.02 3.91
N GLU A 212 8.07 5.15 2.66
CA GLU A 212 7.08 6.15 2.24
C GLU A 212 5.65 5.68 2.52
N ALA A 213 5.37 4.40 2.30
CA ALA A 213 4.07 3.80 2.63
C ALA A 213 3.77 3.90 4.14
N GLU A 214 4.78 3.71 4.98
CA GLU A 214 4.67 3.87 6.44
C GLU A 214 4.50 5.34 6.87
N ALA A 215 5.14 6.28 6.16
CA ALA A 215 4.98 7.71 6.44
C ALA A 215 3.59 8.24 6.04
N GLY A 216 2.95 7.65 5.03
CA GLY A 216 1.63 8.03 4.53
C GLY A 216 0.45 7.30 5.18
N ALA A 217 0.69 6.32 6.05
CA ALA A 217 -0.38 5.62 6.75
C ALA A 217 -0.98 6.49 7.86
N PRO A 218 -2.32 6.64 7.96
CA PRO A 218 -2.94 7.31 9.10
C PRO A 218 -2.56 6.57 10.39
N ARG A 219 -2.04 7.32 11.38
CA ARG A 219 -1.68 6.82 12.71
C ARG A 219 -2.91 6.64 13.60
#